data_AF-F4L5S5-F1
#
_entry.id   AF-F4L5S5-F1
#
_cell.length_a   1.000
_cell.length_b   1.000
_cell.length_c   1.000
_cell.angle_alpha   90.00
_cell.angle_beta   90.00
_cell.angle_gamma   90.00
#
_symmetry.space_group_name_H-M   'P 1'
#
loop_
_entity.id
_entity.type
_entity.pdbx_description
1 polymer ?
#
loop_
_entity_poly.entity_id
_entity_poly.type
_entity_poly.pdbx_seq_one_letter_code
_entity_poly.pdbx_strand_id
1 'polypeptide(L)'
;MLYHYPFPSKLKWMSHAFQRGYQFLDEGGQYMGKMQFSTFGKKIQSELNGVVVNFKLQGVFIHKVLISDENEEELGNIQLRLFGKSTIYLNSGEVYFWKRKNIFNTRWQIIRDLPNTDDDPISIEYQYLYRFVQESGEIELLEESSQSELITLIGFFLGMYFVRQRRKQG
;
A
#
# COMPACT_ATOMS: atom_id res chain seq x y z
N MET A 1 26.16 5.79 12.78
CA MET A 1 24.80 5.87 13.35
C MET A 1 23.86 6.20 12.20
N LEU A 2 23.08 5.23 11.73
CA LEU A 2 22.04 5.49 10.73
C LEU A 2 20.90 6.21 11.48
N TYR A 3 20.66 7.48 11.14
CA TYR A 3 19.51 8.21 11.68
C TYR A 3 18.24 7.52 11.16
N HIS A 4 17.52 6.86 12.06
CA HIS A 4 16.17 6.40 11.78
C HIS A 4 15.29 7.64 11.73
N TYR A 5 14.84 8.04 10.54
CA TYR A 5 13.91 9.15 10.42
C TYR A 5 12.58 8.70 11.02
N PRO A 6 11.98 9.46 11.95
CA PRO A 6 10.70 9.08 12.54
C PRO A 6 9.66 8.98 11.41
N PHE A 7 8.88 7.91 11.41
CA PHE A 7 7.88 7.72 10.37
C PHE A 7 6.78 8.78 10.51
N PRO A 8 6.55 9.64 9.51
CA PRO A 8 5.61 10.73 9.64
C PRO A 8 4.17 10.21 9.60
N SER A 9 3.27 10.89 10.32
CA SER A 9 1.84 10.61 10.28
C SER A 9 1.18 10.98 8.94
N LYS A 10 1.87 11.76 8.10
CA LYS A 10 1.39 12.19 6.77
C LYS A 10 2.46 12.03 5.71
N LEU A 11 2.05 11.52 4.56
CA LEU A 11 2.87 11.40 3.37
C LEU A 11 2.13 11.94 2.14
N LYS A 12 2.89 12.48 1.20
CA LYS A 12 2.45 12.73 -0.17
C LYS A 12 3.01 11.65 -1.07
N TRP A 13 2.28 11.31 -2.12
CA TRP A 13 2.77 10.41 -3.15
C TRP A 13 2.53 10.99 -4.54
N MET A 14 3.38 10.62 -5.49
CA MET A 14 3.15 10.97 -6.90
C MET A 14 3.74 9.94 -7.86
N SER A 15 3.12 9.79 -9.02
CA SER A 15 3.65 9.01 -10.13
C SER A 15 4.84 9.69 -10.76
N HIS A 16 5.85 8.92 -11.16
CA HIS A 16 6.88 9.42 -12.06
C HIS A 16 6.31 9.57 -13.48
N ALA A 17 6.62 10.69 -14.14
CA ALA A 17 6.19 10.97 -15.51
C ALA A 17 6.81 10.02 -16.56
N PHE A 18 7.99 9.43 -16.26
CA PHE A 18 8.77 8.62 -17.21
C PHE A 18 9.12 7.21 -16.72
N GLN A 19 8.79 6.87 -15.46
CA GLN A 19 9.07 5.55 -14.89
C GLN A 19 7.78 4.92 -14.35
N ARG A 20 7.62 3.60 -14.49
CA ARG A 20 6.47 2.85 -13.96
C ARG A 20 6.60 2.70 -12.45
N GLY A 21 6.20 3.72 -11.71
CA GLY A 21 6.26 3.70 -10.26
C GLY A 21 5.75 4.98 -9.62
N TYR A 22 5.81 4.98 -8.29
CA TYR A 22 5.43 6.09 -7.44
C TYR A 22 6.57 6.40 -6.49
N GLN A 23 6.68 7.66 -6.08
CA GLN A 23 7.54 8.11 -4.99
C GLN A 23 6.70 8.58 -3.81
N PHE A 24 7.22 8.39 -2.61
CA PHE A 24 6.67 8.87 -1.35
C PHE A 24 7.52 10.01 -0.84
N LEU A 25 6.86 11.06 -0.37
CA LEU A 25 7.45 12.27 0.17
C LEU A 25 6.82 12.56 1.54
N ASP A 26 7.57 13.13 2.47
CA ASP A 26 6.97 13.69 3.69
C ASP A 26 6.28 15.04 3.42
N GLU A 27 5.74 15.68 4.46
CA GLU A 27 5.08 16.98 4.31
C GLU A 27 6.03 18.09 3.83
N GLY A 28 7.31 18.01 4.22
CA GLY A 28 8.40 18.91 3.81
C GLY A 28 8.91 18.67 2.39
N GLY A 29 8.45 17.61 1.73
CA GLY A 29 8.88 17.24 0.38
C GLY A 29 10.17 16.42 0.36
N GLN A 30 10.64 15.93 1.51
CA GLN A 30 11.77 15.02 1.59
C GLN A 30 11.36 13.65 1.05
N TYR A 31 12.24 13.04 0.25
CA TYR A 31 12.04 11.70 -0.26
C TYR A 31 12.06 10.67 0.86
N MET A 32 11.00 9.86 0.92
CA MET A 32 10.80 8.81 1.92
C MET A 32 10.88 7.40 1.33
N GLY A 33 10.74 7.24 0.01
CA GLY A 33 10.73 5.93 -0.59
C GLY A 33 10.02 5.89 -1.95
N LYS A 34 9.83 4.68 -2.48
CA LYS A 34 9.26 4.45 -3.80
C LYS A 34 8.55 3.11 -3.91
N MET A 35 7.68 2.98 -4.91
CA MET A 35 7.10 1.71 -5.34
C MET A 35 7.26 1.56 -6.86
N GLN A 36 8.00 0.54 -7.28
CA GLN A 36 8.33 0.28 -8.68
C GLN A 36 7.67 -1.01 -9.18
N PHE A 37 7.06 -0.92 -10.36
CA PHE A 37 6.44 -2.05 -11.03
C PHE A 37 7.39 -2.55 -12.10
N SER A 38 7.79 -3.83 -12.01
CA SER A 38 8.66 -4.43 -13.02
C SER A 38 8.00 -4.43 -14.41
N THR A 39 8.79 -4.17 -15.45
CA THR A 39 8.31 -4.04 -16.84
C THR A 39 7.69 -5.34 -17.38
N PHE A 40 8.14 -6.49 -16.88
CA PHE A 40 7.77 -7.83 -17.37
C PHE A 40 7.16 -8.74 -16.28
N GLY A 41 7.00 -8.26 -15.05
CA GLY A 41 6.82 -9.15 -13.90
C GLY A 41 5.52 -9.00 -13.12
N LYS A 42 5.16 -10.11 -12.47
CA LYS A 42 4.20 -10.19 -11.36
C LYS A 42 4.81 -9.71 -10.02
N LYS A 43 6.02 -9.13 -10.04
CA LYS A 43 6.77 -8.65 -8.86
C LYS A 43 6.77 -7.12 -8.82
N ILE A 44 6.45 -6.58 -7.66
CA ILE A 44 6.49 -5.16 -7.32
C ILE A 44 7.48 -5.02 -6.17
N GLN A 45 8.42 -4.08 -6.28
CA GLN A 45 9.33 -3.76 -5.19
C GLN A 45 8.97 -2.38 -4.66
N SER A 46 8.94 -2.24 -3.36
CA SER A 46 8.69 -0.98 -2.68
C SER A 46 9.62 -0.79 -1.50
N GLU A 47 9.84 0.47 -1.18
CA GLU A 47 10.67 0.93 -0.08
C GLU A 47 9.98 2.14 0.54
N LEU A 48 9.96 2.21 1.86
CA LEU A 48 9.48 3.36 2.61
C LEU A 48 10.26 3.46 3.92
N ASN A 49 10.90 4.59 4.16
CA ASN A 49 11.68 4.86 5.37
C ASN A 49 12.73 3.76 5.68
N GLY A 50 13.36 3.20 4.64
CA GLY A 50 14.31 2.08 4.76
C GLY A 50 13.68 0.69 4.90
N VAL A 51 12.36 0.57 5.07
CA VAL A 51 11.64 -0.71 5.04
C VAL A 51 11.40 -1.12 3.58
N VAL A 52 11.95 -2.25 3.18
CA VAL A 52 11.80 -2.81 1.83
C VAL A 52 10.80 -3.95 1.83
N VAL A 53 9.82 -3.88 0.92
CA VAL A 53 8.75 -4.86 0.76
C VAL A 53 8.59 -5.23 -0.70
N ASN A 54 8.46 -6.53 -0.95
CA ASN A 54 8.22 -7.12 -2.25
C ASN A 54 6.82 -7.73 -2.29
N PHE A 55 6.07 -7.47 -3.38
CA PHE A 55 4.78 -8.07 -3.65
C PHE A 55 4.86 -8.98 -4.86
N LYS A 56 4.45 -10.25 -4.70
CA LYS A 56 4.42 -11.24 -5.78
C LYS A 56 2.99 -11.71 -6.03
N LEU A 57 2.44 -11.31 -7.17
CA LEU A 57 1.10 -11.73 -7.62
C LEU A 57 1.15 -13.22 -8.02
N GLN A 58 0.26 -14.04 -7.45
CA GLN A 58 0.20 -15.49 -7.74
C GLN A 58 -1.12 -15.90 -8.41
N GLY A 59 -1.07 -16.95 -9.24
CA GLY A 59 -2.22 -17.55 -9.92
C GLY A 59 -2.43 -17.11 -11.38
N VAL A 60 -3.29 -17.87 -12.08
CA VAL A 60 -3.79 -17.57 -13.44
C VAL A 60 -4.89 -16.50 -13.39
N PHE A 61 -5.73 -16.55 -12.35
CA PHE A 61 -6.61 -15.46 -11.89
C PHE A 61 -6.02 -14.96 -10.58
N ILE A 62 -5.45 -13.74 -10.57
CA ILE A 62 -4.72 -13.22 -9.41
C ILE A 62 -5.69 -13.05 -8.23
N HIS A 63 -5.64 -13.98 -7.28
CA HIS A 63 -6.46 -13.98 -6.06
C HIS A 63 -5.60 -13.91 -4.79
N LYS A 64 -4.29 -14.15 -4.90
CA LYS A 64 -3.34 -14.11 -3.79
C LYS A 64 -2.11 -13.27 -4.16
N VAL A 65 -1.63 -12.48 -3.21
CA VAL A 65 -0.36 -11.77 -3.29
C VAL A 65 0.49 -12.21 -2.11
N LEU A 66 1.72 -12.64 -2.37
CA LEU A 66 2.71 -12.87 -1.31
C LEU A 66 3.44 -11.56 -1.02
N ILE A 67 3.70 -11.33 0.27
CA ILE A 67 4.47 -10.21 0.78
C ILE A 67 5.78 -10.78 1.33
N SER A 68 6.92 -10.25 0.89
CA SER A 68 8.22 -10.63 1.41
C SER A 68 9.12 -9.42 1.65
N ASP A 69 10.14 -9.59 2.47
CA ASP A 69 11.17 -8.57 2.69
C ASP A 69 12.20 -8.53 1.53
N GLU A 70 13.31 -7.83 1.72
CA GLU A 70 14.44 -7.75 0.79
C GLU A 70 15.20 -9.08 0.60
N ASN A 71 15.19 -9.95 1.61
CA ASN A 71 15.83 -11.26 1.60
C ASN A 71 14.91 -12.38 1.07
N GLU A 72 13.72 -11.99 0.60
CA GLU A 72 12.65 -12.90 0.16
C GLU A 72 12.04 -13.75 1.28
N GLU A 73 12.22 -13.36 2.54
CA GLU A 73 11.52 -13.94 3.68
C GLU A 73 10.05 -13.51 3.67
N GLU A 74 9.13 -14.45 3.87
CA GLU A 74 7.70 -14.15 3.85
C GLU A 74 7.32 -13.30 5.07
N LEU A 75 6.65 -12.17 4.80
CA LEU A 75 6.08 -11.29 5.83
C LEU A 75 4.57 -11.51 6.00
N GLY A 76 3.93 -12.13 5.00
CA GLY A 76 2.51 -12.43 5.00
C GLY A 76 1.93 -12.57 3.61
N ASN A 77 0.61 -12.50 3.53
CA ASN A 77 -0.11 -12.62 2.28
C ASN A 77 -1.40 -11.78 2.25
N ILE A 78 -1.84 -11.50 1.03
CA ILE A 78 -3.07 -10.77 0.75
C ILE A 78 -4.01 -11.69 -0.02
N GLN A 79 -5.23 -11.83 0.49
CA GLN A 79 -6.34 -12.43 -0.22
C GLN A 79 -7.17 -11.35 -0.90
N LEU A 80 -7.08 -11.31 -2.22
CA LEU A 80 -7.86 -10.39 -3.05
C LEU A 80 -9.28 -10.93 -3.18
N ARG A 81 -10.28 -10.17 -2.73
CA ARG A 81 -11.69 -10.49 -2.96
C ARG A 81 -12.27 -9.62 -4.08
N LEU A 82 -13.28 -10.16 -4.76
CA LEU A 82 -14.12 -9.36 -5.65
C LEU A 82 -14.84 -8.28 -4.82
N PHE A 83 -15.14 -7.13 -5.44
CA PHE A 83 -15.91 -6.01 -4.86
C PHE A 83 -15.19 -5.04 -3.90
N GLY A 84 -13.86 -4.91 -3.99
CA GLY A 84 -13.17 -3.76 -3.38
C GLY A 84 -12.95 -3.89 -1.87
N LYS A 85 -12.86 -5.12 -1.38
CA LYS A 85 -12.27 -5.47 -0.08
C LYS A 85 -11.14 -6.46 -0.30
N SER A 86 -10.11 -6.42 0.53
CA SER A 86 -9.07 -7.45 0.55
C SER A 86 -8.63 -7.67 1.98
N THR A 87 -8.29 -8.92 2.30
CA THR A 87 -7.81 -9.28 3.64
C THR A 87 -6.31 -9.47 3.59
N ILE A 88 -5.62 -8.90 4.56
CA ILE A 88 -4.17 -8.92 4.71
C ILE A 88 -3.89 -9.74 5.96
N TYR A 89 -3.05 -10.76 5.82
CA TYR A 89 -2.60 -11.62 6.90
C TYR A 89 -1.10 -11.46 7.05
N LEU A 90 -0.63 -11.01 8.21
CA LEU A 90 0.78 -10.87 8.50
C LEU A 90 1.28 -12.03 9.34
N ASN A 91 2.56 -12.36 9.20
CA ASN A 91 3.18 -13.43 9.96
C ASN A 91 3.30 -13.10 11.46
N SER A 92 3.15 -11.84 11.86
CA SER A 92 2.98 -11.42 13.25
C SER A 92 1.66 -11.94 13.87
N GLY A 93 0.72 -12.42 13.07
CA GLY A 93 -0.63 -12.79 13.47
C GLY A 93 -1.64 -11.66 13.33
N GLU A 94 -1.20 -10.45 12.96
CA GLU A 94 -2.08 -9.32 12.74
C GLU A 94 -2.85 -9.46 11.42
N VAL A 95 -4.12 -9.05 11.47
CA VAL A 95 -5.02 -9.10 10.33
C VAL A 95 -5.53 -7.69 10.05
N TYR A 96 -5.57 -7.34 8.76
CA TYR A 96 -6.07 -6.05 8.31
C TYR A 96 -7.03 -6.22 7.14
N PHE A 97 -7.96 -5.27 7.03
CA PHE A 97 -8.84 -5.14 5.89
C PHE A 97 -8.51 -3.89 5.11
N TRP A 98 -8.26 -4.09 3.82
CA TRP A 98 -8.27 -2.99 2.86
C TRP A 98 -9.70 -2.77 2.37
N LYS A 99 -10.16 -1.53 2.38
CA LYS A 99 -11.51 -1.17 1.94
C LYS A 99 -11.51 0.14 1.16
N ARG A 100 -12.22 0.13 0.03
CA ARG A 100 -12.55 1.33 -0.72
C ARG A 100 -13.57 2.20 0.03
N LYS A 101 -13.33 3.52 0.16
CA LYS A 101 -14.26 4.48 0.78
C LYS A 101 -15.28 5.06 -0.20
N ASN A 102 -14.98 5.08 -1.50
CA ASN A 102 -15.87 5.70 -2.50
C ASN A 102 -15.96 4.93 -3.82
N ILE A 103 -17.05 5.13 -4.57
CA ILE A 103 -17.33 4.39 -5.82
C ILE A 103 -16.23 4.57 -6.87
N PHE A 104 -15.54 5.72 -6.87
CA PHE A 104 -14.47 6.03 -7.81
C PHE A 104 -13.11 5.43 -7.45
N ASN A 105 -12.98 4.77 -6.30
CA ASN A 105 -11.71 4.23 -5.79
C ASN A 105 -10.60 5.28 -5.71
N THR A 106 -10.98 6.53 -5.43
CA THR A 106 -10.02 7.61 -5.18
C THR A 106 -9.75 7.82 -3.70
N ARG A 107 -10.46 7.08 -2.83
CA ARG A 107 -10.19 7.00 -1.40
C ARG A 107 -10.31 5.56 -0.93
N TRP A 108 -9.37 5.12 -0.13
CA TRP A 108 -9.37 3.81 0.51
C TRP A 108 -8.71 3.88 1.89
N GLN A 109 -8.88 2.82 2.66
CA GLN A 109 -8.39 2.74 4.03
C GLN A 109 -7.91 1.33 4.37
N ILE A 110 -7.02 1.27 5.34
CA ILE A 110 -6.68 0.06 6.08
C ILE A 110 -7.39 0.11 7.43
N ILE A 111 -8.06 -0.98 7.77
CA ILE A 111 -8.73 -1.21 9.04
C ILE A 111 -8.00 -2.37 9.72
N ARG A 112 -7.66 -2.25 11.00
CA ARG A 112 -7.06 -3.34 11.78
C ARG A 112 -8.17 -4.20 12.39
N ASP A 113 -8.08 -5.51 12.19
CA ASP A 113 -8.99 -6.48 12.79
C ASP A 113 -8.52 -6.74 14.24
N LEU A 114 -9.27 -6.21 15.21
CA LEU A 114 -8.98 -6.38 16.62
C LEU A 114 -9.89 -7.47 17.20
N PRO A 115 -9.33 -8.56 17.77
CA PRO A 115 -10.16 -9.62 18.32
C PRO A 115 -10.95 -9.09 19.54
N ASN A 116 -12.27 -9.31 19.50
CA ASN A 116 -13.22 -8.98 20.57
C ASN A 116 -13.53 -7.48 20.75
N THR A 117 -13.45 -6.69 19.68
CA THR A 117 -13.95 -5.32 19.68
C THR A 117 -15.04 -5.16 18.61
N ASP A 118 -16.12 -4.44 18.93
CA ASP A 118 -17.16 -4.09 17.94
C ASP A 118 -16.73 -2.94 17.01
N ASP A 119 -15.59 -2.30 17.28
CA ASP A 119 -15.08 -1.15 16.55
C ASP A 119 -13.64 -1.40 16.07
N ASP A 120 -13.52 -1.81 14.81
CA ASP A 120 -12.21 -2.00 14.16
C ASP A 120 -11.61 -0.63 13.77
N PRO A 121 -10.49 -0.20 14.37
CA PRO A 121 -9.94 1.12 14.11
C PRO A 121 -9.43 1.23 12.68
N ILE A 122 -9.67 2.40 12.07
CA ILE A 122 -9.03 2.78 10.82
C ILE A 122 -7.59 3.15 11.15
N SER A 123 -6.63 2.41 10.62
CA SER A 123 -5.21 2.67 10.88
C SER A 123 -4.62 3.66 9.88
N ILE A 124 -5.02 3.59 8.60
CA ILE A 124 -4.44 4.42 7.52
C ILE A 124 -5.49 4.80 6.49
N GLU A 125 -5.53 6.07 6.10
CA GLU A 125 -6.30 6.58 4.97
C GLU A 125 -5.43 6.98 3.79
N TYR A 126 -5.99 6.80 2.60
CA TYR A 126 -5.31 7.11 1.35
C TYR A 126 -6.24 7.90 0.46
N GLN A 127 -5.67 8.93 -0.16
CA GLN A 127 -6.34 9.74 -1.15
C GLN A 127 -5.57 9.70 -2.46
N TYR A 128 -6.32 9.58 -3.55
CA TYR A 128 -5.86 9.67 -4.91
C TYR A 128 -6.45 10.91 -5.58
N LEU A 129 -5.57 11.72 -6.12
CA LEU A 129 -5.83 12.95 -6.85
C LEU A 129 -5.26 12.80 -8.25
N TYR A 130 -6.14 12.78 -9.26
CA TYR A 130 -5.70 12.87 -10.65
C TYR A 130 -5.68 14.32 -11.07
N ARG A 131 -4.51 14.85 -11.44
CA ARG A 131 -4.38 16.17 -12.06
C ARG A 131 -3.77 16.01 -13.45
N PHE A 132 -4.61 15.77 -14.46
CA PHE A 132 -4.34 15.74 -15.92
C PHE A 132 -3.02 15.12 -16.43
N VAL A 133 -1.87 15.60 -15.98
CA VAL A 133 -0.51 15.20 -16.38
C VAL A 133 0.16 14.30 -15.32
N GLN A 134 -0.27 14.34 -14.05
CA GLN A 134 0.37 13.59 -12.96
C GLN A 134 -0.66 12.99 -11.99
N GLU A 135 -0.45 11.74 -11.62
CA GLU A 135 -1.17 11.10 -10.51
C GLU A 135 -0.46 11.43 -9.21
N SER A 136 -1.21 11.87 -8.21
CA SER A 136 -0.67 12.17 -6.90
C SER A 136 -1.69 11.90 -5.81
N GLY A 137 -1.29 12.09 -4.56
CA GLY A 137 -2.22 12.01 -3.45
C GLY A 137 -1.54 12.06 -2.11
N GLU A 138 -2.30 11.67 -1.09
CA GLU A 138 -1.92 11.79 0.30
C GLU A 138 -2.18 10.46 1.01
N ILE A 139 -1.39 10.18 2.04
CA ILE A 139 -1.54 9.07 2.96
C ILE A 139 -1.51 9.67 4.36
N GLU A 140 -2.49 9.32 5.18
CA GLU A 140 -2.60 9.78 6.56
C GLU A 140 -2.69 8.55 7.48
N LEU A 141 -1.77 8.48 8.43
CA LEU A 141 -1.79 7.49 9.49
C LEU A 141 -2.64 8.03 10.64
N LEU A 142 -3.62 7.25 11.03
CA LEU A 142 -4.51 7.55 12.16
C LEU A 142 -4.09 6.78 13.42
N GLU A 143 -3.41 5.65 13.25
CA GLU A 143 -2.85 4.83 14.33
C GLU A 143 -1.39 4.50 14.01
N GLU A 144 -0.48 4.85 14.91
CA GLU A 144 0.92 4.46 14.80
C GLU A 144 1.13 3.02 15.29
N SER A 145 1.95 2.27 14.57
CA SER A 145 2.34 0.90 14.89
C SER A 145 3.79 0.67 14.53
N SER A 146 4.41 -0.36 15.12
CA SER A 146 5.77 -0.78 14.72
C SER A 146 5.86 -1.30 13.29
N GLN A 147 4.73 -1.52 12.61
CA GLN A 147 4.66 -1.98 11.23
C GLN A 147 4.09 -0.92 10.28
N SER A 148 4.02 0.34 10.71
CA SER A 148 3.34 1.40 9.97
C SER A 148 3.82 1.52 8.53
N GLU A 149 5.13 1.47 8.27
CA GLU A 149 5.70 1.48 6.93
C GLU A 149 5.19 0.32 6.06
N LEU A 150 5.22 -0.91 6.61
CA LEU A 150 4.77 -2.12 5.93
C LEU A 150 3.27 -2.01 5.57
N ILE A 151 2.43 -1.61 6.52
CA ILE A 151 1.00 -1.46 6.31
C ILE A 151 0.70 -0.35 5.30
N THR A 152 1.44 0.77 5.37
CA THR A 152 1.36 1.86 4.38
C THR A 152 1.63 1.35 2.97
N LEU A 153 2.73 0.59 2.80
CA LEU A 153 3.11 0.02 1.50
C LEU A 153 2.06 -0.98 0.99
N ILE A 154 1.54 -1.86 1.84
CA ILE A 154 0.50 -2.83 1.48
C ILE A 154 -0.78 -2.11 1.03
N GLY A 155 -1.27 -1.15 1.81
CA GLY A 155 -2.51 -0.44 1.50
C GLY A 155 -2.41 0.42 0.25
N PHE A 156 -1.26 1.04 0.03
CA PHE A 156 -0.97 1.77 -1.20
C PHE A 156 -0.93 0.84 -2.43
N PHE A 157 -0.22 -0.30 -2.33
CA PHE A 157 -0.17 -1.30 -3.39
C PHE A 157 -1.56 -1.75 -3.82
N LEU A 158 -2.42 -2.09 -2.85
CA LEU A 158 -3.80 -2.52 -3.11
C LEU A 158 -4.64 -1.43 -3.78
N GLY A 159 -4.54 -0.18 -3.31
CA GLY A 159 -5.18 0.97 -3.93
C GLY A 159 -4.83 1.09 -5.41
N MET A 160 -3.54 1.12 -5.71
CA MET A 160 -3.06 1.25 -7.09
C MET A 160 -3.35 0.02 -7.95
N TYR A 161 -3.37 -1.18 -7.36
CA TYR A 161 -3.79 -2.40 -8.04
C TYR A 161 -5.24 -2.27 -8.55
N PHE A 162 -6.18 -1.89 -7.67
CA PHE A 162 -7.58 -1.76 -8.05
C PHE A 162 -7.86 -0.57 -8.99
N VAL A 163 -7.17 0.56 -8.82
CA VAL A 163 -7.23 1.68 -9.78
C VAL A 163 -6.85 1.21 -11.19
N ARG A 164 -5.77 0.44 -11.33
CA ARG A 164 -5.30 -0.06 -12.63
C ARG A 164 -6.19 -1.14 -13.22
N GLN A 165 -6.72 -2.06 -12.40
CA GLN A 165 -7.66 -3.07 -12.86
C GLN A 165 -8.91 -2.43 -13.48
N ARG A 166 -9.44 -1.37 -12.87
CA ARG A 166 -10.59 -0.63 -13.42
C ARG A 166 -10.31 -0.02 -14.79
N ARG A 167 -9.13 0.60 -14.99
CA ARG A 167 -8.75 1.19 -16.27
C ARG A 167 -8.58 0.20 -17.43
N LYS A 168 -8.43 -1.10 -17.14
CA LYS A 168 -8.37 -2.14 -18.17
C LYS A 168 -9.76 -2.63 -18.61
N GLN A 169 -10.80 -2.34 -17.82
CA GLN A 169 -12.17 -2.82 -18.06
C GLN A 169 -13.08 -1.76 -18.70
N GLY A 170 -12.68 -0.49 -18.68
CA GLY A 170 -13.36 0.60 -19.37
C GLY A 170 -12.55 1.06 -20.55
#